data_AF-A0A9E1W4Q7-F1
#
_entry.id   AF-A0A9E1W4Q7-F1
#
_cell.length_a   1.000
_cell.length_b   1.000
_cell.length_c   1.000
_cell.angle_alpha   90.00
_cell.angle_beta   90.00
_cell.angle_gamma   90.00
#
_symmetry.space_group_name_H-M   'P 1'
#
loop_
_entity.id
_entity.type
_entity.pdbx_description
1 polymer ?
#
loop_
_entity_poly.entity_id
_entity_poly.type
_entity_poly.pdbx_seq_one_letter_code
_entity_poly.pdbx_strand_id
1 'polypeptide(L)' 'RQAGELAAAAGARRLVLTHFSARYPDASVMGDEASEFHNDVVVAEDLVPVAVPSRA' A
#
# COMPACT_ATOMS: atom_id res chain seq x y z
N ARG A 1 5.78 -3.03 -6.37
CA ARG A 1 5.53 -2.54 -7.75
C ARG A 1 4.09 -2.72 -8.27
N GLN A 2 3.61 -3.93 -8.59
CA GLN A 2 2.35 -4.14 -9.34
C GLN A 2 1.11 -3.48 -8.73
N ALA A 3 0.96 -3.55 -7.41
CA ALA A 3 -0.16 -2.89 -6.71
C ALA A 3 -0.08 -1.36 -6.80
N GLY A 4 1.12 -0.78 -6.80
CA GLY A 4 1.36 0.66 -6.98
C GLY A 4 0.94 1.11 -8.37
N GLU A 5 1.37 0.40 -9.42
CA GLU A 5 0.97 0.65 -10.81
C GLU A 5 -0.57 0.60 -10.97
N LEU A 6 -1.20 -0.42 -10.39
CA LEU A 6 -2.66 -0.59 -10.47
C LEU A 6 -3.40 0.54 -9.74
N ALA A 7 -2.97 0.91 -8.54
CA ALA A 7 -3.58 1.97 -7.76
C ALA A 7 -3.49 3.32 -8.48
N ALA A 8 -2.33 3.61 -9.09
CA ALA A 8 -2.12 4.83 -9.87
C ALA A 8 -3.02 4.85 -11.10
N ALA A 9 -3.09 3.76 -11.86
CA ALA A 9 -3.95 3.64 -13.03
C ALA A 9 -5.45 3.74 -12.68
N ALA A 10 -5.84 3.27 -11.49
CA ALA A 10 -7.21 3.36 -11.00
C ALA A 10 -7.58 4.74 -10.44
N GLY A 11 -6.62 5.68 -10.33
CA GLY A 11 -6.84 6.97 -9.68
C GLY A 11 -7.18 6.84 -8.19
N ALA A 12 -6.66 5.80 -7.53
CA ALA A 12 -6.86 5.63 -6.10
C ALA A 12 -6.22 6.78 -5.33
N ARG A 13 -6.86 7.20 -4.21
CA ARG A 13 -6.29 8.24 -3.33
C ARG A 13 -5.24 7.69 -2.36
N ARG A 14 -5.39 6.43 -1.94
CA ARG A 14 -4.50 5.71 -1.03
C ARG A 14 -4.46 4.24 -1.43
N LEU A 15 -3.28 3.64 -1.40
CA LEU A 15 -3.04 2.21 -1.55
C LEU A 15 -2.67 1.62 -0.18
N VAL A 16 -3.40 0.59 0.26
CA VAL A 16 -3.04 -0.21 1.44
C VAL A 16 -2.58 -1.58 0.97
N LEU A 17 -1.31 -1.90 1.19
CA LEU A 17 -0.74 -3.22 0.93
C LEU A 17 -0.99 -4.14 2.11
N THR A 18 -1.45 -5.35 1.85
CA THR A 18 -1.78 -6.34 2.88
C THR A 18 -1.61 -7.76 2.33
N HIS A 19 -1.96 -8.77 3.13
CA HIS A 19 -1.92 -10.18 2.76
C HIS A 19 -0.50 -10.62 2.36
N PHE A 20 0.46 -10.32 3.23
CA PHE A 20 1.86 -10.67 3.03
C PHE A 20 2.10 -12.17 3.27
N SER A 21 2.92 -12.77 2.43
CA SER A 21 3.39 -14.14 2.65
C SER A 21 4.40 -14.16 3.79
N ALA A 22 4.21 -15.04 4.77
CA ALA A 22 5.14 -15.24 5.89
C ALA A 22 6.56 -15.67 5.46
N ARG A 23 6.77 -15.96 4.16
CA ARG A 23 8.10 -16.20 3.59
C ARG A 23 8.97 -14.94 3.53
N TYR A 24 8.35 -13.77 3.56
CA TYR A 24 9.04 -12.48 3.55
C TYR A 24 8.94 -11.86 4.94
N PRO A 25 10.03 -11.83 5.71
CA PRO A 25 10.00 -11.33 7.09
C PRO A 25 9.85 -9.81 7.16
N ASP A 26 10.10 -9.11 6.05
CA ASP A 26 10.04 -7.67 5.95
C ASP A 26 9.11 -7.26 4.79
N ALA A 27 7.95 -6.71 5.15
CA ALA A 27 6.98 -6.22 4.19
C ALA A 27 7.28 -4.80 3.69
N SER A 28 8.22 -4.07 4.33
CA SER A 28 8.57 -2.70 3.96
C SER A 28 9.10 -2.60 2.54
N VAL A 29 9.87 -3.60 2.09
CA VAL A 29 10.38 -3.70 0.72
C VAL A 29 9.26 -3.62 -0.33
N MET A 30 8.11 -4.24 -0.07
CA MET A 30 6.97 -4.20 -0.98
C MET A 30 6.32 -2.80 -1.00
N GLY A 31 6.36 -2.11 0.13
CA GLY A 31 5.96 -0.70 0.28
C GLY A 31 6.86 0.23 -0.53
N ASP A 32 8.18 0.07 -0.42
CA ASP A 32 9.16 0.86 -1.18
C ASP A 32 8.93 0.71 -2.69
N GLU A 33 8.84 -0.53 -3.18
CA GLU A 33 8.58 -0.77 -4.60
C GLU A 33 7.22 -0.26 -5.09
N ALA A 34 6.22 -0.15 -4.22
CA ALA A 34 4.90 0.39 -4.59
C ALA A 34 4.89 1.92 -4.58
N SER A 35 5.68 2.52 -3.68
CA SER A 35 5.79 3.97 -3.51
C SER A 35 6.48 4.65 -4.69
N GLU A 36 7.26 3.90 -5.48
CA GLU A 36 7.78 4.36 -6.78
C GLU A 36 6.66 4.71 -7.79
N PHE A 37 5.45 4.16 -7.62
CA PHE A 37 4.35 4.30 -8.57
C PHE A 37 3.10 4.98 -7.99
N HIS A 38 2.94 4.98 -6.67
CA HIS A 38 1.78 5.56 -5.99
C HIS A 38 2.22 6.41 -4.80
N ASN A 39 1.70 7.63 -4.68
CA ASN A 39 2.21 8.62 -3.72
C ASN A 39 1.81 8.34 -2.26
N ASP A 40 0.66 7.71 -2.04
CA ASP A 40 0.14 7.40 -0.69
C ASP A 40 0.01 5.88 -0.55
N VAL A 41 1.06 5.25 -0.01
CA VAL A 41 1.15 3.80 0.21
C VAL A 41 1.27 3.53 1.70
N VAL A 42 0.45 2.61 2.19
CA VAL A 42 0.50 2.11 3.56
C VAL A 42 0.78 0.61 3.52
N VAL A 43 1.83 0.17 4.20
CA VAL A 43 2.07 -1.26 4.49
C VAL A 43 1.25 -1.60 5.73
N ALA A 44 0.25 -2.48 5.59
CA ALA A 44 -0.63 -2.83 6.70
C ALA A 44 0.10 -3.68 7.74
N GLU A 45 -0.11 -3.34 9.01
CA GLU A 45 0.30 -4.14 10.16
C GLU A 45 -0.95 -4.62 10.90
N ASP A 46 -0.82 -5.78 11.55
CA ASP A 46 -1.93 -6.37 12.28
C ASP A 46 -2.47 -5.41 13.34
N LEU A 47 -3.79 -5.21 13.30
CA LEU A 47 -4.54 -4.34 14.23
C LEU A 47 -4.16 -2.86 14.17
N VAL A 48 -3.35 -2.41 13.21
CA VAL A 48 -3.01 -0.99 13.03
C VAL A 48 -4.11 -0.29 12.22
N PRO A 49 -4.81 0.73 12.78
CA PRO A 49 -5.84 1.45 12.05
C PRO A 49 -5.27 2.33 10.94
N VAL A 50 -5.94 2.35 9.78
CA VAL A 50 -5.62 3.26 8.68
C VAL A 50 -6.71 4.31 8.55
N ALA A 51 -6.34 5.59 8.70
CA ALA A 51 -7.29 6.69 8.56
C ALA A 51 -7.83 6.77 7.12
N VAL A 52 -9.13 7.02 6.96
CA VAL A 52 -9.77 7.22 5.66
C VAL A 52 -9.95 8.72 5.42
N PRO A 53 -9.37 9.29 4.34
CA PRO A 53 -9.56 10.70 4.02
C PRO A 53 -11.04 11.03 3.78
N SER A 54 -11.46 12.22 4.19
CA SER A 54 -12.82 12.71 3.90
C SER A 54 -13.10 12.69 2.39
N ARG A 55 -14.35 12.47 2.03
CA ARG A 55 -14.81 12.70 0.64
C ARG A 55 -15.03 14.20 0.48
N ALA A 56 -14.48 14.78 -0.58
CA ALA A 56 -14.82 16.12 -1.04
C ALA A 56 -16.07 16.03 -1.92
#